data_AF-W1UNB2-F1
#
_entry.id   AF-W1UNB2-F1
#
_cell.length_a   1.000
_cell.length_b   1.000
_cell.length_c   1.000
_cell.angle_alpha   90.00
_cell.angle_beta   90.00
_cell.angle_gamma   90.00
#
_symmetry.space_group_name_H-M   'P 1'
#
loop_
_entity.id
_entity.type
_entity.pdbx_description
1 polymer ?
#
loop_
_entity_poly.entity_id
_entity_poly.type
_entity_poly.pdbx_seq_one_letter_code
_entity_poly.pdbx_strand_id
1 'polypeptide(L)' 'MKIIKKLMPIALAVFFFGLLATSIVLADDADSEGWQFVQENGRTYYKKGEIKEKAWRVIDGKTYYFDHVSGEMVVGWQY' A
#
# COMPACT_ATOMS: atom_id res chain seq x y z
N MET A 1 -26.35 27.94 30.40
CA MET A 1 -24.91 27.95 30.07
C MET A 1 -24.14 26.68 30.43
N LYS A 2 -24.48 25.91 31.48
CA LYS A 2 -23.72 24.68 31.85
C LYS A 2 -23.81 23.53 30.85
N ILE A 3 -24.96 23.36 30.18
CA ILE A 3 -25.22 22.26 29.24
C ILE A 3 -24.43 22.47 27.93
N ILE A 4 -24.40 23.70 27.41
CA ILE A 4 -23.67 24.09 26.20
C ILE A 4 -22.16 23.85 26.36
N LYS A 5 -21.62 24.15 27.55
CA LYS A 5 -20.21 23.89 27.89
C LYS A 5 -19.84 22.40 27.93
N LYS A 6 -20.80 21.51 28.20
CA LYS A 6 -20.61 20.04 28.15
C LYS A 6 -20.80 19.46 26.75
N LEU A 7 -21.67 20.05 25.94
CA LEU A 7 -21.99 19.57 24.59
C LEU A 7 -20.91 19.94 23.56
N MET A 8 -20.27 21.11 23.73
CA MET A 8 -19.21 21.61 22.83
C MET A 8 -18.00 20.68 22.67
N PRO A 9 -17.39 20.10 23.73
CA PRO A 9 -16.30 19.14 23.56
C PRO A 9 -16.74 17.81 22.95
N ILE A 10 -18.00 17.39 23.16
CA ILE A 10 -18.55 16.17 22.56
C ILE A 10 -18.73 16.34 21.06
N ALA A 11 -19.30 17.47 20.63
CA ALA A 11 -19.43 17.82 19.22
C ALA A 11 -18.06 17.96 18.54
N LEU A 12 -17.09 18.58 19.24
CA LEU A 12 -15.72 18.71 18.74
C LEU A 12 -15.02 17.35 18.61
N ALA A 13 -15.19 16.45 19.59
CA ALA A 13 -14.63 15.11 19.53
C ALA A 13 -15.23 14.30 18.38
N VAL A 14 -16.55 14.33 18.20
CA VAL A 14 -17.22 13.64 17.08
C VAL A 14 -16.75 14.21 15.73
N PHE A 15 -16.58 15.53 15.62
CA PHE A 15 -16.03 16.16 14.42
C PHE A 15 -14.58 15.74 14.16
N PHE A 16 -13.74 15.69 15.20
CA PHE A 16 -12.33 15.32 15.10
C PHE A 16 -12.15 13.85 14.72
N PHE A 17 -12.91 12.93 15.33
CA PHE A 17 -12.88 11.51 14.98
C PHE A 17 -13.57 11.20 13.64
N GLY A 18 -14.59 11.98 13.25
CA GLY A 18 -15.19 11.91 11.92
C GLY A 18 -14.20 12.32 10.81
N LEU A 19 -13.39 13.35 11.05
CA LEU A 19 -12.29 13.74 10.16
C LEU A 19 -11.18 12.68 10.12
N LEU A 20 -10.85 12.05 11.25
CA LEU A 20 -9.82 11.00 11.31
C LEU A 20 -10.15 9.78 10.43
N ALA A 21 -11.43 9.42 10.29
CA ALA A 21 -11.85 8.32 9.41
C ALA A 21 -11.65 8.62 7.92
N THR A 22 -11.51 9.89 7.53
CA THR A 22 -11.31 10.30 6.12
C THR A 22 -9.85 10.31 5.67
N SER A 23 -8.89 10.16 6.58
CA SER A 23 -7.45 10.14 6.26
C SER A 23 -6.89 8.75 5.96
N ILE A 24 -7.75 7.76 5.69
CA ILE A 24 -7.27 6.49 5.12
C ILE A 24 -6.81 6.79 3.68
N VAL A 25 -5.50 6.95 3.51
CA VAL A 25 -4.85 6.88 2.21
C VAL A 25 -4.76 5.40 1.86
N LEU A 26 -5.74 4.90 1.12
CA LEU A 26 -5.57 3.63 0.42
C LEU A 26 -4.62 3.93 -0.74
N ALA A 27 -3.41 3.37 -0.69
CA ALA A 27 -2.62 3.18 -1.90
C ALA A 27 -3.33 2.09 -2.70
N ASP A 28 -4.44 2.45 -3.35
CA ASP A 28 -5.10 1.59 -4.29
C ASP A 28 -4.17 1.54 -5.50
N ASP A 29 -3.43 0.42 -5.64
CA ASP A 29 -2.75 0.09 -6.87
C ASP A 29 -3.82 -0.24 -7.92
N ALA A 30 -4.58 0.76 -8.37
CA ALA A 30 -5.56 0.61 -9.44
C ALA A 30 -4.94 0.07 -10.75
N ASP A 31 -3.61 0.15 -10.86
CA ASP A 31 -2.81 -0.42 -11.95
C ASP A 31 -2.43 -1.90 -11.75
N SER A 32 -2.71 -2.50 -10.58
CA SER A 32 -2.37 -3.90 -10.27
C SER A 32 -3.35 -4.92 -10.86
N GLU A 33 -4.37 -4.50 -11.61
CA GLU A 33 -5.28 -5.43 -12.29
C GLU A 33 -4.50 -6.39 -13.20
N GLY A 34 -4.53 -7.67 -12.86
CA GLY A 34 -3.87 -8.76 -13.60
C GLY A 34 -2.38 -8.96 -13.31
N TRP A 35 -1.80 -8.21 -12.36
CA TRP A 35 -0.47 -8.51 -11.85
C TRP A 35 -0.53 -9.54 -10.72
N GLN A 36 0.38 -10.50 -10.75
CA GLN A 36 0.44 -11.56 -9.75
C GLN A 36 1.88 -11.95 -9.43
N PHE A 37 2.08 -12.43 -8.21
CA PHE A 37 3.33 -13.08 -7.83
C PHE A 37 3.38 -14.49 -8.45
N VAL A 38 4.48 -14.77 -9.14
CA VAL A 38 4.74 -16.05 -9.78
C VAL A 38 6.07 -16.58 -9.27
N GLN A 39 6.11 -17.84 -8.85
CA GLN A 39 7.33 -18.50 -8.42
C GLN A 39 7.82 -19.47 -9.50
N GLU A 40 9.05 -19.29 -9.99
CA GLU A 40 9.68 -20.12 -11.00
C GLU A 40 11.09 -20.50 -10.52
N ASN A 41 11.42 -21.79 -10.48
CA ASN A 41 12.74 -22.29 -10.07
C ASN A 41 13.22 -21.75 -8.70
N GLY A 42 12.29 -21.58 -7.75
CA GLY A 42 12.58 -21.04 -6.42
C GLY A 42 12.73 -19.51 -6.36
N ARG A 43 12.59 -18.81 -7.50
CA ARG A 43 12.68 -17.35 -7.60
C ARG A 43 11.28 -16.76 -7.75
N THR A 44 11.05 -15.61 -7.13
CA THR A 44 9.75 -14.93 -7.17
C THR A 44 9.80 -13.78 -8.16
N TYR A 45 8.75 -13.63 -8.95
CA TYR A 45 8.57 -12.58 -9.96
C TYR A 45 7.21 -11.94 -9.78
N TYR A 46 7.07 -10.67 -10.16
CA TYR A 46 5.76 -10.04 -10.28
C TYR A 46 5.46 -9.87 -11.77
N LYS A 47 4.39 -10.54 -12.24
CA LYS A 47 4.11 -10.67 -13.68
C LYS A 47 2.67 -10.33 -14.03
N LYS A 48 2.49 -9.78 -15.23
CA LYS A 48 1.21 -9.61 -15.92
C LYS A 48 1.33 -10.20 -17.32
N GLY A 49 0.88 -11.44 -17.47
CA GLY A 49 1.14 -12.24 -18.68
C GLY A 49 2.64 -12.46 -18.90
N GLU A 50 3.14 -12.06 -20.06
CA GLU A 50 4.56 -12.16 -20.43
C GLU A 50 5.43 -11.01 -19.86
N ILE A 51 4.80 -9.97 -19.29
CA ILE A 51 5.49 -8.80 -18.75
C ILE A 51 5.92 -9.10 -17.31
N LYS A 52 7.20 -8.80 -17.00
CA LYS A 52 7.75 -8.87 -15.64
C LYS A 52 8.04 -7.47 -15.11
N GLU A 53 7.73 -7.24 -13.85
CA GLU A 53 8.05 -6.00 -13.16
C GLU A 53 9.56 -5.90 -12.93
N LYS A 54 10.07 -4.67 -13.02
CA LYS A 54 11.49 -4.35 -12.85
C LYS A 54 11.59 -3.09 -12.01
N ALA A 55 12.62 -3.01 -11.17
CA ALA A 55 12.84 -1.93 -10.21
C ALA A 55 11.90 -1.97 -8.99
N TRP A 56 11.83 -0.84 -8.30
CA TRP A 56 11.01 -0.64 -7.10
C TRP A 56 9.53 -0.55 -7.46
N ARG A 57 8.71 -1.35 -6.77
CA ARG A 57 7.25 -1.31 -6.91
C ARG A 57 6.63 -1.38 -5.51
N VAL A 58 5.64 -0.53 -5.28
CA VAL A 58 4.75 -0.68 -4.13
C VAL A 58 3.63 -1.59 -4.57
N ILE A 59 3.37 -2.65 -3.79
CA ILE A 59 2.31 -3.63 -4.03
C ILE A 59 1.61 -3.82 -2.70
N ASP A 60 0.32 -3.48 -2.63
CA ASP A 60 -0.48 -3.60 -1.40
C ASP A 60 0.16 -2.85 -0.20
N GLY A 61 0.63 -1.63 -0.46
CA GLY A 61 1.29 -0.78 0.53
C GLY A 61 2.68 -1.25 0.99
N LYS A 62 3.21 -2.33 0.42
CA LYS A 62 4.55 -2.85 0.71
C LYS A 62 5.50 -2.58 -0.45
N THR A 63 6.70 -2.14 -0.13
CA THR A 63 7.73 -1.85 -1.13
C THR A 63 8.55 -3.09 -1.44
N TYR A 64 8.56 -3.50 -2.70
CA TYR A 64 9.36 -4.59 -3.24
C TYR A 64 10.36 -4.07 -4.25
N TYR A 65 11.48 -4.76 -4.40
CA TYR A 65 12.47 -4.48 -5.44
C TYR A 65 12.63 -5.70 -6.33
N PHE A 66 12.50 -5.49 -7.63
CA PHE A 66 12.73 -6.48 -8.67
C PHE A 66 13.98 -6.12 -9.46
N ASP A 67 14.85 -7.09 -9.68
CA ASP A 67 16.09 -6.90 -10.43
C ASP A 67 15.81 -6.37 -11.85
N HIS A 68 16.59 -5.39 -12.29
CA HIS A 68 16.37 -4.72 -13.58
C HIS A 68 16.63 -5.63 -14.79
N VAL A 69 17.45 -6.66 -14.64
CA VAL A 69 17.81 -7.56 -15.73
C VAL A 69 16.80 -8.70 -15.82
N SER A 70 16.68 -9.46 -14.74
CA SER A 70 15.93 -10.71 -14.64
C SER A 70 14.46 -10.54 -14.22
N GLY A 71 14.13 -9.45 -13.53
CA GLY A 71 12.82 -9.25 -12.88
C GLY A 71 12.66 -10.05 -11.57
N GLU A 72 13.75 -10.56 -11.01
CA GLU A 72 13.73 -11.37 -9.79
C GLU A 72 13.49 -10.51 -8.57
N MET A 73 12.55 -10.91 -7.74
CA MET A 73 12.31 -10.27 -6.46
C MET A 73 13.52 -10.47 -5.57
N VAL A 74 14.15 -9.35 -5.23
CA VAL A 74 15.31 -9.34 -4.36
C VAL A 74 14.83 -9.30 -2.91
N VAL A 75 15.45 -10.14 -2.08
CA VAL A 75 15.22 -10.17 -0.65
C VAL A 75 16.55 -9.99 0.08
N GLY A 76 16.55 -9.21 1.15
CA GLY A 76 17.75 -8.91 1.93
C GLY A 76 18.56 -7.71 1.40
N TRP A 77 19.74 -7.52 1.98
CA TRP A 77 20.63 -6.40 1.65
C TRP A 77 21.26 -6.59 0.26
N GLN A 78 21.25 -5.53 -0.54
CA GLN A 78 22.06 -5.40 -1.74
C GLN A 78 23.31 -4.59 -1.37
N TYR A 79 24.49 -5.13 -1.68
CA TYR A 79 25.79 -4.50 -1.42
C TYR A 79 26.32 -3.81 -2.67
#